data_AF-A0A094C3H0-F1
#
_entry.id   AF-A0A094C3H0-F1
#
_cell.length_a   1.000
_cell.length_b   1.000
_cell.length_c   1.000
_cell.angle_alpha   90.00
_cell.angle_beta   90.00
_cell.angle_gamma   90.00
#
_symmetry.space_group_name_H-M   'P 1'
#
loop_
_entity.id
_entity.type
_entity.pdbx_description
1 polymer ?
#
loop_
_entity_poly.entity_id
_entity_poly.type
_entity_poly.pdbx_seq_one_letter_code
_entity_poly.pdbx_strand_id
1 'polypeptide(L)'
;MPRRPPPIPEEEFTEAFLCGSGPGGQKINKTSSAVQLRHIRTGIVLKVQATRSRSQNRKIARDMLAERVELLEKGEQSRIAIVGNVKAKRKSSASKKSKRKYKALDDAKAEAALEAGKAEEAGDNAGRDSPGESQGAS
;
A
#
# COMPACT_ATOMS: atom_id res chain seq x y z
N MET A 1 2.76 16.53 10.49
CA MET A 1 2.26 16.41 9.10
C MET A 1 2.14 17.81 8.55
N PRO A 2 2.59 18.11 7.32
CA PRO A 2 2.40 19.43 6.71
C PRO A 2 0.92 19.82 6.68
N ARG A 3 0.61 21.13 6.58
CA ARG A 3 -0.77 21.62 6.42
C ARG A 3 -1.23 21.42 4.97
N ARG A 4 -2.54 21.48 4.70
CA ARG A 4 -3.07 21.41 3.32
C ARG A 4 -2.75 22.74 2.63
N PRO A 5 -2.31 22.74 1.35
CA PRO A 5 -2.16 23.99 0.61
C PRO A 5 -3.49 24.76 0.58
N PRO A 6 -3.44 26.10 0.63
CA PRO A 6 -4.64 26.92 0.50
C PRO A 6 -5.30 26.69 -0.87
N PRO A 7 -6.63 26.85 -0.97
CA PRO A 7 -7.31 26.79 -2.26
C PRO A 7 -6.82 27.95 -3.15
N ILE A 8 -6.61 27.66 -4.42
CA ILE A 8 -6.24 28.66 -5.44
C ILE A 8 -7.46 29.57 -5.68
N PRO A 9 -7.27 30.91 -5.79
CA PRO A 9 -8.35 31.84 -6.11
C PRO A 9 -8.99 31.51 -7.47
N GLU A 10 -10.28 31.84 -7.63
CA GLU A 10 -11.04 31.50 -8.84
C GLU A 10 -10.54 32.20 -10.11
N GLU A 11 -9.79 33.30 -9.94
CA GLU A 11 -9.21 34.09 -11.03
C GLU A 11 -7.99 33.41 -11.68
N GLU A 12 -7.32 32.48 -10.99
CA GLU A 12 -6.10 31.83 -11.49
C GLU A 12 -6.39 30.54 -12.29
N PHE A 13 -7.65 30.12 -12.42
CA PHE A 13 -8.02 28.94 -13.20
C PHE A 13 -9.29 29.11 -14.02
N THR A 14 -9.35 28.37 -15.13
CA THR A 14 -10.58 28.25 -15.94
C THR A 14 -11.25 26.92 -15.68
N GLU A 15 -12.57 26.94 -15.45
CA GLU A 15 -13.42 25.76 -15.24
C GLU A 15 -14.24 25.44 -16.50
N ALA A 16 -14.28 24.15 -16.87
CA ALA A 16 -15.16 23.63 -17.91
C ALA A 16 -15.85 22.35 -17.44
N PHE A 17 -17.10 22.16 -17.82
CA PHE A 17 -17.87 20.94 -17.55
C PHE A 17 -17.90 20.06 -18.78
N LEU A 18 -17.56 18.78 -18.59
CA LEU A 18 -17.51 17.79 -19.65
C LEU A 18 -18.56 16.72 -19.40
N CYS A 19 -19.11 16.16 -20.47
CA CYS A 19 -19.82 14.88 -20.38
C CYS A 19 -18.81 13.75 -20.24
N GLY A 20 -19.15 12.72 -19.46
CA GLY A 20 -18.32 11.53 -19.39
C GLY A 20 -18.21 10.90 -20.78
N SER A 21 -17.00 10.53 -21.17
CA SER A 21 -16.74 9.79 -22.43
C SER A 21 -16.08 8.47 -22.05
N GLY A 22 -16.72 7.36 -22.41
CA GLY A 22 -16.24 6.01 -22.15
C GLY A 22 -17.36 4.96 -22.18
N PRO A 23 -17.03 3.66 -22.02
CA PRO A 23 -17.99 2.55 -21.95
C PRO A 23 -18.81 2.54 -20.64
N GLY A 24 -19.11 3.72 -20.10
CA GLY A 24 -19.95 3.90 -18.93
C GLY A 24 -21.43 3.77 -19.25
N GLY A 25 -22.23 3.46 -18.24
CA GLY A 25 -23.68 3.39 -18.38
C GLY A 25 -24.32 4.71 -18.80
N GLN A 26 -25.58 4.63 -19.27
CA GLN A 26 -26.38 5.74 -19.80
C GLN A 26 -26.32 7.04 -18.96
N LYS A 27 -26.25 6.90 -17.63
CA LYS A 27 -26.21 8.02 -16.67
C LYS A 27 -24.92 8.85 -16.74
N ILE A 28 -23.78 8.22 -17.03
CA ILE A 28 -22.46 8.88 -17.06
C ILE A 28 -22.31 9.73 -18.32
N ASN A 29 -22.77 9.21 -19.47
CA ASN A 29 -22.64 9.89 -20.75
C ASN A 29 -23.62 11.07 -20.89
N LYS A 30 -24.77 11.00 -20.21
CA LYS A 30 -25.80 12.07 -20.25
C LYS A 30 -25.57 13.20 -19.26
N THR A 31 -24.85 12.95 -18.17
CA THR A 31 -24.65 13.96 -17.10
C THR A 31 -23.30 14.63 -17.25
N SER A 32 -23.28 15.96 -17.40
CA SER A 32 -22.07 16.80 -17.39
C SER A 32 -21.48 16.97 -15.98
N SER A 33 -21.17 15.84 -15.35
CA SER A 33 -20.62 15.78 -13.99
C SER A 33 -19.11 15.88 -13.95
N ALA A 34 -18.40 15.61 -15.05
CA ALA A 34 -16.95 15.71 -15.10
C ALA A 34 -16.52 17.18 -15.13
N VAL A 35 -15.49 17.52 -14.36
CA VAL A 35 -14.96 18.88 -14.24
C VAL A 35 -13.54 18.90 -14.80
N GLN A 36 -13.27 19.84 -15.70
CA GLN A 36 -11.94 20.16 -16.17
C GLN A 36 -11.53 21.51 -15.61
N LEU A 37 -10.42 21.54 -14.88
CA LEU A 37 -9.79 22.77 -14.41
C LEU A 37 -8.47 22.97 -15.14
N ARG A 38 -8.19 24.19 -15.57
CA ARG A 38 -6.90 24.58 -16.13
C ARG A 38 -6.35 25.77 -15.36
N HIS A 39 -5.17 25.61 -14.78
CA HIS A 39 -4.46 26.71 -14.13
C HIS A 39 -3.79 27.60 -15.17
N ILE A 40 -4.04 28.90 -15.12
CA ILE A 40 -3.64 29.85 -16.17
C ILE A 40 -2.12 30.05 -16.15
N ARG A 41 -1.53 30.24 -14.95
CA ARG A 41 -0.10 30.56 -14.80
C ARG A 41 0.83 29.39 -15.14
N THR A 42 0.46 28.16 -14.78
CA THR A 42 1.31 26.98 -15.02
C THR A 42 0.88 26.13 -16.21
N GLY A 43 -0.29 26.40 -16.80
CA GLY A 43 -0.82 25.62 -17.93
C GLY A 43 -1.30 24.20 -17.56
N ILE A 44 -1.34 23.82 -16.28
CA ILE A 44 -1.75 22.47 -15.86
C ILE A 44 -3.24 22.29 -16.16
N VAL A 45 -3.57 21.19 -16.82
CA VAL A 45 -4.95 20.78 -17.08
C VAL A 45 -5.25 19.53 -16.26
N LEU A 46 -6.27 19.60 -15.40
CA LEU A 46 -6.80 18.48 -14.64
C LEU A 46 -8.21 18.16 -15.08
N LYS A 47 -8.50 16.87 -15.27
CA LYS A 47 -9.85 16.35 -15.51
C LYS A 47 -10.21 15.44 -14.34
N VAL A 48 -11.36 15.70 -13.70
CA VAL A 48 -11.81 14.97 -12.53
C VAL A 48 -13.22 14.46 -12.75
N GLN A 49 -13.38 13.14 -12.62
CA GLN A 49 -14.65 12.43 -12.65
C GLN A 49 -14.64 11.36 -11.54
N ALA A 50 -14.77 11.81 -10.29
CA ALA A 50 -14.74 10.93 -9.12
C ALA A 50 -16.13 10.46 -8.70
N THR A 51 -17.12 11.36 -8.76
CA THR A 51 -18.50 11.06 -8.35
C THR A 51 -19.51 11.52 -9.40
N ARG A 52 -20.77 11.14 -9.21
CA ARG A 52 -21.90 11.61 -10.02
C ARG A 52 -22.29 13.07 -9.76
N SER A 53 -21.72 13.71 -8.73
CA SER A 53 -22.09 15.06 -8.31
C SER A 53 -21.07 16.08 -8.78
N ARG A 54 -21.52 17.05 -9.59
CA ARG A 54 -20.69 18.15 -10.09
C ARG A 54 -20.02 18.92 -8.95
N SER A 55 -20.77 19.26 -7.90
CA SER A 55 -20.25 20.07 -6.78
C SER A 55 -19.14 19.37 -6.01
N GLN A 56 -19.23 18.04 -5.84
CA GLN A 56 -18.17 17.24 -5.24
C GLN A 56 -16.95 17.19 -6.15
N ASN A 57 -17.15 16.95 -7.45
CA ASN A 57 -16.05 16.95 -8.42
C ASN A 57 -15.33 18.30 -8.48
N ARG A 58 -16.03 19.44 -8.36
CA ARG A 58 -15.40 20.76 -8.25
C ARG A 58 -14.47 20.88 -7.04
N LYS A 59 -14.95 20.46 -5.86
CA LYS A 59 -14.16 20.53 -4.62
C LYS A 59 -12.89 19.67 -4.75
N ILE A 60 -13.05 18.45 -5.23
CA ILE A 60 -11.94 17.53 -5.45
C ILE A 60 -10.96 18.10 -6.49
N ALA A 61 -11.46 18.68 -7.58
CA ALA A 61 -10.61 19.28 -8.61
C ALA A 61 -9.81 20.47 -8.07
N ARG A 62 -10.41 21.34 -7.25
CA ARG A 62 -9.70 22.47 -6.61
C ARG A 62 -8.61 21.99 -5.64
N ASP A 63 -8.94 21.00 -4.79
CA ASP A 63 -7.97 20.40 -3.86
C ASP A 63 -6.79 19.78 -4.64
N MET A 64 -7.08 19.05 -5.72
CA MET A 64 -6.05 18.44 -6.57
C MET A 64 -5.21 19.50 -7.30
N LEU A 65 -5.82 20.58 -7.78
CA LEU A 65 -5.11 21.66 -8.47
C LEU A 65 -4.12 22.35 -7.53
N ALA A 66 -4.56 22.71 -6.32
CA ALA A 66 -3.71 23.30 -5.28
C ALA A 66 -2.52 22.39 -4.94
N GLU A 67 -2.78 21.09 -4.81
CA GLU A 67 -1.75 20.08 -4.60
C GLU A 67 -0.73 19.99 -5.75
N ARG A 68 -1.18 20.03 -7.01
CA ARG A 68 -0.27 19.95 -8.18
C ARG A 68 0.55 21.22 -8.34
N VAL A 69 -0.04 22.39 -8.11
CA VAL A 69 0.67 23.67 -8.15
C VAL A 69 1.73 23.71 -7.05
N GLU A 70 1.38 23.35 -5.81
CA GLU A 70 2.36 23.30 -4.72
C GLU A 70 3.50 22.29 -5.00
N LEU A 71 3.18 21.15 -5.62
CA LEU A 71 4.21 20.17 -6.01
C LEU A 71 5.19 20.75 -7.03
N LEU A 72 4.74 21.56 -7.98
CA LEU A 72 5.62 22.21 -8.95
C LEU A 72 6.45 23.33 -8.32
N GLU A 73 5.86 24.12 -7.43
CA GLU A 73 6.56 25.24 -6.80
C GLU A 73 7.57 24.78 -5.73
N LYS A 74 7.24 23.75 -4.95
CA LYS A 74 8.03 23.32 -3.79
C LYS A 74 8.72 21.97 -3.96
N GLY A 75 8.39 21.19 -5.00
CA GLY A 75 9.00 19.90 -5.27
C GLY A 75 8.91 18.93 -4.09
N GLU A 76 10.06 18.53 -3.56
CA GLU A 76 10.19 17.58 -2.43
C GLU A 76 9.65 18.13 -1.10
N GLN A 77 9.58 19.45 -0.95
CA GLN A 77 9.00 20.10 0.23
C GLN A 77 7.46 20.18 0.16
N SER A 78 6.86 19.77 -0.96
CA SER A 78 5.42 19.74 -1.10
C SER A 78 4.78 18.78 -0.10
N ARG A 79 3.54 19.06 0.29
CA ARG A 79 2.75 18.18 1.15
C ARG A 79 2.69 16.76 0.60
N ILE A 80 2.46 16.61 -0.71
CA ILE A 80 2.31 15.30 -1.36
C ILE A 80 3.58 14.47 -1.19
N ALA A 81 4.74 15.06 -1.49
CA ALA A 81 6.03 14.38 -1.36
C ALA A 81 6.29 13.95 0.10
N ILE A 82 6.10 14.86 1.06
CA ILE A 82 6.30 14.57 2.48
C ILE A 82 5.35 13.47 2.97
N VAL A 83 4.06 13.58 2.67
CA VAL A 83 3.06 12.58 3.07
C VAL A 83 3.32 11.24 2.39
N GLY A 84 3.74 11.25 1.12
CA GLY A 84 4.15 10.07 0.37
C GLY A 84 5.33 9.36 1.04
N ASN A 85 6.38 10.11 1.37
CA ASN A 85 7.58 9.58 2.03
C ASN A 85 7.27 9.01 3.42
N VAL A 86 6.44 9.68 4.21
CA VAL A 86 6.02 9.17 5.53
C VAL A 86 5.20 7.88 5.39
N LYS A 87 4.27 7.81 4.43
CA LYS A 87 3.48 6.60 4.15
C LYS A 87 4.38 5.44 3.68
N ALA A 88 5.33 5.71 2.79
CA ALA A 88 6.29 4.71 2.30
C ALA A 88 7.18 4.18 3.44
N LYS A 89 7.69 5.07 4.30
CA LYS A 89 8.48 4.67 5.49
C LYS A 89 7.66 3.81 6.45
N ARG A 90 6.40 4.18 6.71
CA ARG A 90 5.49 3.35 7.54
C ARG A 90 5.22 1.98 6.93
N LYS A 91 4.95 1.92 5.61
CA LYS A 91 4.69 0.66 4.88
C LYS A 91 5.92 -0.25 4.92
N SER A 92 7.11 0.28 4.66
CA SER A 92 8.35 -0.50 4.68
C SER A 92 8.73 -1.00 6.08
N SER A 93 8.50 -0.20 7.13
CA SER A 93 8.66 -0.68 8.50
C SER A 93 7.67 -1.78 8.87
N ALA A 94 6.40 -1.66 8.45
CA ALA A 94 5.39 -2.68 8.69
C ALA A 94 5.72 -3.99 7.94
N SER A 95 6.15 -3.93 6.68
CA SER A 95 6.54 -5.11 5.91
C SER A 95 7.79 -5.78 6.48
N LYS A 96 8.80 -5.01 6.92
CA LYS A 96 9.99 -5.54 7.60
C LYS A 96 9.63 -6.25 8.90
N LYS A 97 8.76 -5.66 9.74
CA LYS A 97 8.30 -6.27 10.99
C LYS A 97 7.55 -7.57 10.73
N SER A 98 6.65 -7.56 9.75
CA SER A 98 5.92 -8.76 9.30
C SER A 98 6.89 -9.86 8.87
N LYS A 99 7.82 -9.55 7.95
CA LYS A 99 8.80 -10.52 7.44
C LYS A 99 9.67 -11.13 8.55
N ARG A 100 10.11 -10.32 9.53
CA ARG A 100 10.86 -10.81 10.70
C ARG A 100 10.03 -11.76 11.56
N LYS A 101 8.74 -11.45 11.78
CA LYS A 101 7.84 -12.30 12.56
C LYS A 101 7.66 -13.67 11.90
N TYR A 102 7.34 -13.69 10.60
CA TYR A 102 7.12 -14.96 9.89
C TYR A 102 8.42 -15.76 9.75
N LYS A 103 9.56 -15.10 9.52
CA LYS A 103 10.85 -15.78 9.50
C LYS A 103 11.19 -16.44 10.84
N ALA A 104 11.02 -15.74 11.97
CA ALA A 104 11.28 -16.32 13.28
C ALA A 104 10.37 -17.52 13.61
N LEU A 105 9.12 -17.52 13.15
CA LEU A 105 8.20 -18.66 13.32
C LEU A 105 8.60 -19.85 12.44
N ASP A 106 9.10 -19.60 11.23
CA ASP A 106 9.60 -20.62 10.32
C ASP A 106 10.89 -21.26 10.87
N ASP A 107 11.84 -20.42 11.30
CA ASP A 107 13.08 -20.87 11.94
C ASP A 107 12.78 -21.70 13.21
N ALA A 108 11.89 -21.23 14.09
CA ALA A 108 11.48 -21.98 15.29
C ALA A 108 10.77 -23.30 14.98
N LYS A 109 9.99 -23.35 13.88
CA LYS A 109 9.34 -24.58 13.43
C LYS A 109 10.37 -25.56 12.84
N ALA A 110 11.34 -25.07 12.10
CA ALA A 110 12.44 -25.87 11.56
C ALA A 110 13.30 -26.45 12.69
N GLU A 111 13.63 -25.65 13.71
CA GLU A 111 14.33 -26.11 14.91
C GLU A 111 13.52 -27.19 15.65
N ALA A 112 12.22 -26.96 15.89
CA ALA A 112 11.36 -27.95 16.52
C ALA A 112 11.23 -29.25 15.71
N ALA A 113 11.21 -29.18 14.38
CA ALA A 113 11.19 -30.36 13.51
C ALA A 113 12.52 -31.14 13.55
N LEU A 114 13.66 -30.43 13.62
CA LEU A 114 14.98 -31.04 13.80
C LEU A 114 15.13 -31.70 15.18
N GLU A 115 14.61 -31.08 16.24
CA GLU A 115 14.60 -31.68 17.58
C GLU A 115 13.68 -32.90 17.65
N ALA A 116 12.50 -32.86 17.02
CA ALA A 116 11.60 -34.02 16.94
C ALA A 116 12.23 -35.20 16.17
N GLY A 117 12.92 -34.92 15.06
CA GLY A 117 13.62 -35.97 14.30
C GLY A 117 14.77 -36.62 15.07
N LYS A 118 15.51 -35.85 15.87
CA LYS A 118 16.56 -36.38 16.76
C LYS A 118 15.99 -37.21 17.92
N ALA A 119 14.80 -36.86 18.42
CA ALA A 119 14.13 -37.62 19.47
C ALA A 119 13.63 -38.98 18.97
N GLU A 120 13.22 -39.10 17.70
CA GLU A 120 12.89 -40.40 17.10
C GLU A 120 14.14 -41.26 16.84
N GLU A 121 15.24 -40.69 16.34
CA GLU A 121 16.50 -41.45 16.13
C GLU A 121 17.13 -41.99 17.43
N ALA A 122 16.91 -41.31 18.55
CA ALA A 122 17.39 -41.75 19.87
C ALA A 122 16.55 -42.90 20.48
N GLY A 123 15.31 -43.08 20.02
CA GLY A 123 14.41 -44.15 20.50
C GLY A 123 14.73 -45.53 19.92
N ASP A 124 15.23 -45.59 18.68
CA ASP A 124 15.53 -46.85 17.99
C ASP A 124 16.86 -47.50 18.42
N ASN A 125 17.78 -46.78 19.07
CA ASN A 125 19.08 -47.32 19.49
C ASN A 125 19.09 -47.92 20.92
N ALA A 126 17.96 -47.96 21.62
CA ALA A 126 17.84 -48.52 22.97
C ALA A 126 17.39 -50.00 23.01
N GLY A 127 17.41 -50.69 21.87
CA GLY A 127 16.83 -52.03 21.70
C GLY A 127 17.73 -53.04 20.98
N ARG A 128 19.03 -53.14 21.33
CA ARG A 128 19.86 -54.26 20.83
C ARG A 128 20.98 -54.69 21.78
N ASP A 129 20.67 -54.90 23.05
CA ASP A 129 21.51 -55.75 23.92
C ASP A 129 20.79 -57.09 24.13
N SER A 130 21.10 -58.05 23.26
CA SER A 130 20.71 -59.45 23.44
C SER A 130 21.67 -60.10 24.44
N PRO A 131 21.23 -60.60 25.60
CA PRO A 131 22.12 -61.32 26.50
C PRO A 131 22.40 -62.70 25.90
N GLY A 132 23.67 -62.93 25.58
CA GLY A 132 24.19 -64.18 25.04
C GLY A 132 23.92 -65.38 25.94
N GLU A 133 23.46 -66.45 25.30
CA GLU A 133 23.27 -67.79 25.80
C GLU A 133 24.52 -68.31 26.52
N SER A 134 24.43 -68.56 27.84
CA SER A 134 25.44 -69.30 28.59
C SER A 134 24.94 -70.72 28.84
N GLN A 135 25.31 -71.65 27.98
CA GLN A 135 25.23 -73.08 28.25
C GLN A 135 26.27 -73.43 29.32
N GLY A 136 25.81 -73.85 30.50
CA GLY A 136 26.64 -74.31 31.61
C GLY A 136 26.33 -75.76 31.93
N ALA A 137 27.32 -76.61 31.73
CA ALA A 137 27.31 -78.06 31.92
C ALA A 137 26.95 -78.50 33.35
N SER A 138 26.19 -79.60 33.47
CA SER A 138 26.56 -80.85 34.18
C SER A 138 25.40 -81.83 34.17
#